data_AF-A0A3B9IJF5-F1
#
_entry.id   AF-A0A3B9IJF5-F1
#
_cell.length_a   1.000
_cell.length_b   1.000
_cell.length_c   1.000
_cell.angle_alpha   90.00
_cell.angle_beta   90.00
_cell.angle_gamma   90.00
#
_symmetry.space_group_name_H-M   'P 1'
#
loop_
_entity.id
_entity.type
_entity.pdbx_description
1 polymer ?
#
loop_
_entity_poly.entity_id
_entity_poly.type
_entity_poly.pdbx_seq_one_letter_code
_entity_poly.pdbx_strand_id
1 'polypeptide(L)'
;MAPTEPAPLTPDALDDCRALSTAAGWNQTAADWMTFFRSGIVFGITEGEIPVATGAVIAHGPKVAWIGMVLVRDDRRGGGL
;
A
#
# COMPACT_ATOMS: atom_id res chain seq x y z
N MET A 1 0.59 21.43 -3.24
CA MET A 1 1.47 20.39 -2.68
C MET A 1 0.73 19.07 -2.85
N ALA A 2 1.39 18.01 -3.31
CA ALA A 2 0.73 16.70 -3.39
C ALA A 2 0.39 16.23 -1.96
N PRO A 3 -0.70 15.48 -1.75
CA PRO A 3 -1.01 14.89 -0.45
C PRO A 3 0.17 14.05 0.04
N THR A 4 0.52 14.16 1.32
CA THR A 4 1.56 13.33 1.96
C THR A 4 1.02 12.52 3.12
N GLU A 5 -0.24 12.71 3.49
CA GLU A 5 -0.86 12.00 4.60
C GLU A 5 -1.52 10.71 4.08
N PRO A 6 -1.15 9.54 4.62
CA PRO A 6 -1.75 8.29 4.19
C PRO A 6 -3.18 8.14 4.72
N ALA A 7 -4.07 7.65 3.86
CA ALA A 7 -5.44 7.29 4.20
C ALA A 7 -5.68 5.78 4.03
N PRO A 8 -6.62 5.17 4.77
CA PRO A 8 -7.00 3.77 4.54
C PRO A 8 -7.56 3.58 3.12
N LEU A 9 -7.08 2.55 2.43
CA LEU A 9 -7.58 2.09 1.14
C LEU A 9 -8.61 0.97 1.32
N THR A 10 -9.54 0.85 0.37
CA THR A 10 -10.48 -0.26 0.28
C THR A 10 -9.98 -1.32 -0.71
N PRO A 11 -10.55 -2.54 -0.70
CA PRO A 11 -10.22 -3.57 -1.68
C PRO A 11 -10.44 -3.16 -3.15
N ASP A 12 -11.18 -2.08 -3.42
CA ASP A 12 -11.34 -1.55 -4.79
C ASP A 12 -10.02 -1.05 -5.37
N ALA A 13 -9.07 -0.64 -4.53
CA ALA A 13 -7.73 -0.21 -4.92
C ALA A 13 -6.75 -1.39 -5.15
N LEU A 14 -7.21 -2.64 -5.10
CA LEU A 14 -6.36 -3.83 -5.19
C LEU A 14 -5.52 -3.85 -6.46
N ASP A 15 -6.14 -3.58 -7.62
CA ASP A 15 -5.44 -3.66 -8.89
C ASP A 15 -4.34 -2.59 -9.01
N ASP A 16 -4.60 -1.38 -8.50
CA ASP A 16 -3.61 -0.31 -8.50
C ASP A 16 -2.47 -0.58 -7.51
N CYS A 17 -2.77 -1.09 -6.32
CA CYS A 17 -1.76 -1.52 -5.36
C CYS A 17 -0.87 -2.63 -5.95
N ARG A 18 -1.48 -3.60 -6.63
CA ARG A 18 -0.76 -4.68 -7.32
C ARG A 18 0.09 -4.16 -8.48
N ALA A 19 -0.42 -3.19 -9.24
CA ALA A 19 0.34 -2.54 -10.29
C ALA A 19 1.59 -1.83 -9.72
N LEU A 20 1.45 -1.14 -8.59
CA LEU A 20 2.58 -0.51 -7.90
C LEU A 20 3.64 -1.54 -7.46
N SER A 21 3.20 -2.67 -6.91
CA SER A 21 4.08 -3.80 -6.54
C SER A 21 4.83 -4.36 -7.73
N THR A 22 4.13 -4.56 -8.84
CA THR A 22 4.68 -5.10 -10.10
C THR A 22 5.71 -4.13 -10.68
N ALA A 23 5.40 -2.83 -10.70
CA ALA A 23 6.31 -1.78 -11.18
C ALA A 23 7.59 -1.72 -10.34
N ALA A 24 7.49 -1.98 -9.04
CA ALA A 24 8.63 -2.08 -8.14
C ALA A 24 9.41 -3.42 -8.25
N GLY A 25 9.04 -4.31 -9.18
CA GLY A 25 9.72 -5.58 -9.44
C GLY A 25 9.35 -6.71 -8.48
N TRP A 26 8.30 -6.53 -7.67
CA TRP A 26 7.84 -7.58 -6.77
C TRP A 26 6.80 -8.50 -7.43
N ASN A 27 6.69 -9.72 -6.92
CA ASN A 27 5.88 -10.80 -7.49
C ASN A 27 4.55 -11.07 -6.76
N GLN A 28 3.98 -10.09 -6.04
CA GLN A 28 2.73 -10.27 -5.30
C GLN A 28 1.53 -10.44 -6.24
N THR A 29 0.66 -11.34 -5.85
CA THR A 29 -0.58 -11.66 -6.53
C THR A 29 -1.76 -10.88 -5.94
N ALA A 30 -2.91 -10.91 -6.63
CA ALA A 30 -4.16 -10.37 -6.08
C ALA A 30 -4.55 -11.04 -4.74
N ALA A 31 -4.24 -12.33 -4.57
CA ALA A 31 -4.54 -13.06 -3.34
C ALA A 31 -3.69 -12.57 -2.15
N ASP A 32 -2.43 -12.21 -2.40
CA ASP A 32 -1.54 -11.64 -1.38
C ASP A 32 -2.07 -10.27 -0.93
N TRP A 33 -2.42 -9.39 -1.88
CA TRP A 33 -3.01 -8.10 -1.57
C TRP A 33 -4.34 -8.21 -0.81
N MET A 34 -5.22 -9.11 -1.23
CA MET A 34 -6.47 -9.36 -0.51
C MET A 34 -6.24 -9.87 0.91
N THR A 35 -5.12 -10.56 1.18
CA THR A 35 -4.76 -10.94 2.54
C THR A 35 -4.45 -9.71 3.40
N PHE A 36 -3.75 -8.70 2.88
CA PHE A 36 -3.55 -7.45 3.59
C PHE A 36 -4.88 -6.74 3.90
N PHE A 37 -5.79 -6.65 2.93
CA PHE A 37 -7.10 -6.02 3.12
C PHE A 37 -8.01 -6.76 4.10
N ARG A 38 -7.94 -8.09 4.17
CA ARG A 38 -8.76 -8.89 5.10
C ARG A 38 -8.19 -8.95 6.51
N SER A 39 -6.87 -8.94 6.64
CA SER A 39 -6.19 -9.21 7.91
C SER A 39 -5.61 -7.96 8.57
N GLY A 40 -5.64 -6.81 7.89
CA GLY A 40 -5.07 -5.58 8.39
C GLY A 40 -5.66 -4.34 7.74
N ILE A 41 -4.88 -3.27 7.77
CA ILE A 41 -5.21 -2.00 7.12
C ILE A 41 -4.16 -1.74 6.06
N VAL A 42 -4.61 -1.47 4.83
CA VAL A 42 -3.76 -0.95 3.77
C VAL A 42 -3.95 0.54 3.75
N PHE A 43 -2.86 1.28 3.93
CA PHE A 43 -2.80 2.71 3.79
C PHE A 43 -2.26 3.09 2.42
N GLY A 44 -2.66 4.24 1.91
CA GLY A 44 -2.10 4.79 0.70
C GLY A 44 -2.14 6.31 0.65
N ILE A 45 -1.23 6.85 -0.12
CA ILE A 45 -1.24 8.25 -0.56
C ILE A 45 -1.60 8.22 -2.03
N THR A 46 -2.65 8.93 -2.43
CA THR A 46 -3.15 8.91 -3.81
C THR A 46 -2.96 10.24 -4.51
N GLU A 47 -2.74 10.17 -5.82
CA GLU A 47 -2.87 11.30 -6.73
C GLU A 47 -4.11 11.06 -7.59
N GLY A 48 -5.22 11.70 -7.22
CA GLY A 48 -6.54 11.29 -7.68
C GLY A 48 -6.91 9.93 -7.06
N GLU A 49 -7.34 8.98 -7.89
CA GLU A 49 -7.67 7.63 -7.45
C GLU A 49 -6.46 6.68 -7.42
N ILE A 50 -5.31 7.10 -7.98
CA ILE A 50 -4.16 6.22 -8.16
C ILE A 50 -3.21 6.33 -6.96
N PRO A 51 -2.93 5.24 -6.21
CA PRO A 51 -1.94 5.22 -5.16
C PRO A 51 -0.52 5.45 -5.70
N VAL A 52 0.17 6.42 -5.12
CA VAL A 52 1.59 6.71 -5.37
C VAL A 52 2.50 6.18 -4.27
N ALA A 53 1.93 5.90 -3.09
CA ALA A 53 2.58 5.15 -2.04
C ALA A 53 1.55 4.27 -1.33
N THR A 54 1.98 3.10 -0.84
CA THR A 54 1.15 2.18 -0.06
C THR A 54 1.91 1.66 1.15
N GLY A 55 1.21 1.33 2.23
CA GLY A 55 1.74 0.66 3.41
C GLY A 55 0.71 -0.28 4.04
N ALA A 56 1.02 -1.57 4.19
CA ALA A 56 0.13 -2.53 4.86
C ALA A 56 0.55 -2.77 6.31
N VAL A 57 -0.41 -2.80 7.23
CA VAL A 57 -0.19 -3.10 8.65
C VAL A 57 -1.16 -4.18 9.11
N ILE A 58 -0.63 -5.29 9.62
CA ILE A 58 -1.40 -6.41 10.18
C ILE A 58 -1.11 -6.54 11.67
N ALA A 59 -2.14 -6.46 12.52
CA ALA A 59 -1.97 -6.66 13.96
C ALA A 59 -1.70 -8.14 14.28
N HIS A 60 -0.70 -8.39 15.12
CA HIS A 60 -0.36 -9.71 15.66
C HIS A 60 -0.55 -9.70 17.19
N GLY A 61 -1.82 -9.76 17.60
CA GLY A 61 -2.23 -9.55 18.99
C GLY A 61 -2.24 -8.06 19.38
N PRO A 62 -2.34 -7.75 20.68
CA PRO A 62 -2.61 -6.39 21.14
C PRO A 62 -1.38 -5.47 21.17
N LYS A 63 -0.17 -6.00 21.00
CA LYS A 63 1.09 -5.27 21.26
C LYS A 63 2.07 -5.25 20.08
N VAL A 64 1.81 -6.04 19.05
CA VAL A 64 2.73 -6.21 17.92
C VAL A 64 1.92 -6.07 16.64
N ALA A 65 2.50 -5.41 15.65
CA ALA A 65 1.99 -5.40 14.30
C ALA A 65 3.13 -5.70 13.33
N TRP A 66 2.78 -6.33 12.22
CA TRP A 66 3.66 -6.56 11.10
C TRP A 66 3.42 -5.48 10.05
N ILE A 67 4.51 -4.84 9.62
CA ILE A 67 4.51 -3.98 8.45
C ILE A 67 4.72 -4.88 7.24
N GLY A 68 3.70 -4.98 6.39
CA GLY A 68 3.72 -5.72 5.14
C GLY A 68 4.35 -4.89 4.02
N MET A 69 3.66 -4.83 2.88
CA MET A 69 4.14 -4.09 1.71
C MET A 69 4.16 -2.58 1.97
N VAL A 70 5.35 -1.98 1.85
CA VAL A 70 5.54 -0.52 1.80
C VAL A 70 6.20 -0.18 0.47
N LEU A 71 5.52 0.60 -0.36
CA LEU A 71 5.94 0.93 -1.72
C LEU A 71 5.75 2.40 -2.00
N VAL A 72 6.65 2.95 -2.81
CA VAL A 72 6.55 4.31 -3.37
C VAL A 72 6.84 4.21 -4.86
N ARG A 73 5.97 4.85 -5.66
CA ARG A 73 6.10 4.93 -7.12
C ARG A 73 7.44 5.58 -7.48
N ASP A 74 8.09 5.07 -8.51
CA ASP A 74 9.49 5.41 -8.81
C ASP A 74 9.73 6.92 -9.02
N ASP A 75 8.78 7.61 -9.66
CA ASP A 75 8.79 9.06 -9.90
C ASP A 75 8.55 9.91 -8.63
N ARG A 76 8.17 9.28 -7.50
CA ARG A 76 7.93 9.93 -6.21
C ARG A 76 8.97 9.56 -5.14
N ARG A 77 9.93 8.69 -5.45
CA ARG A 77 11.00 8.32 -4.50
C ARG A 77 11.91 9.51 -4.19
N GLY A 78 12.50 9.51 -2.99
CA GLY A 78 13.34 10.60 -2.50
C GLY A 78 12.57 11.86 -2.05
N GLY A 79 11.23 11.83 -2.11
CA GLY A 79 10.35 12.90 -1.66
C GLY A 79 9.87 12.79 -0.21
N GLY A 80 10.27 11.73 0.52
CA GLY A 80 9.86 11.51 1.91
C GLY A 80 8.46 10.89 2.08
N LEU A 81 8.00 10.12 1.10
CA LEU A 81 6.80 9.28 1.16
C LEU A 81 7.10 7.88 1.70
#